data_AF-A0A942CRJ3-F1
#
_entry.id   AF-A0A942CRJ3-F1
#
_cell.length_a   1.000
_cell.length_b   1.000
_cell.length_c   1.000
_cell.angle_alpha   90.00
_cell.angle_beta   90.00
_cell.angle_gamma   90.00
#
_symmetry.space_group_name_H-M   'P 1'
#
loop_
_entity.id
_entity.type
_entity.pdbx_description
1 polymer ?
#
loop_
_entity_poly.entity_id
_entity_poly.type
_entity_poly.pdbx_seq_one_letter_code
_entity_poly.pdbx_strand_id
1 'polypeptide(L)'
;MLFLLFLGFLYFLPTIIGRDKNDAGLIFAVNLFLGWTVVGWIVAFIWACAADSRPIPVRMVPVATSGRFCCQCGTLSAGGGHFCSACGRAI
;
A
#
# COMPACT_ATOMS: atom_id res chain seq x y z
N MET A 1 -19.50 39.19 -5.61
CA MET A 1 -19.80 37.84 -6.16
C MET A 1 -18.55 37.00 -6.46
N LEU A 2 -17.49 37.57 -7.04
CA LEU A 2 -16.26 36.84 -7.40
C LEU A 2 -15.59 36.08 -6.23
N PHE A 3 -15.53 36.69 -5.05
CA PHE A 3 -14.91 36.11 -3.86
C PHE A 3 -15.60 34.80 -3.41
N LEU A 4 -16.93 34.75 -3.45
CA LEU A 4 -17.71 33.57 -3.08
C LEU A 4 -17.53 32.43 -4.11
N LEU A 5 -17.39 32.77 -5.39
CA LEU A 5 -17.08 31.81 -6.45
C LEU A 5 -15.70 31.19 -6.26
N PHE A 6 -14.69 32.00 -5.92
CA PHE A 6 -13.33 31.54 -5.65
C PHE A 6 -13.28 30.59 -4.44
N LEU A 7 -13.99 30.94 -3.36
CA LEU A 7 -14.11 30.11 -2.16
C LEU A 7 -14.80 28.76 -2.47
N GLY A 8 -15.85 28.77 -3.28
CA GLY A 8 -16.53 27.55 -3.72
C GLY A 8 -15.62 26.63 -4.54
N PHE A 9 -14.76 27.21 -5.39
CA PHE A 9 -13.79 26.43 -6.17
C PHE A 9 -12.73 25.76 -5.29
N LEU A 10 -12.21 26.48 -4.29
CA LEU A 10 -11.28 25.95 -3.28
C LEU A 10 -11.91 24.85 -2.42
N TYR A 11 -13.21 24.92 -2.17
CA TYR A 11 -13.92 23.91 -1.40
C TYR A 11 -13.90 22.53 -2.06
N PHE A 12 -13.98 22.48 -3.40
CA PHE A 12 -13.95 21.22 -4.15
C PHE A 12 -12.54 20.70 -4.46
N LEU A 13 -11.50 21.46 -4.11
CA LEU A 13 -10.11 21.13 -4.40
C LEU A 13 -9.67 19.77 -3.83
N PRO A 14 -9.96 19.40 -2.56
CA PRO A 14 -9.58 18.09 -2.01
C PRO A 14 -10.24 16.93 -2.77
N THR A 15 -11.51 17.11 -3.16
CA THR A 15 -12.28 16.10 -3.90
C THR A 15 -11.72 15.87 -5.30
N ILE A 16 -11.26 16.93 -5.97
CA ILE A 16 -10.68 16.85 -7.32
C ILE A 16 -9.32 16.14 -7.28
N ILE A 17 -8.47 16.49 -6.30
CA ILE A 17 -7.13 15.91 -6.14
C ILE A 17 -7.20 14.43 -5.72
N GLY A 18 -8.14 14.08 -4.84
CA GLY A 18 -8.30 12.72 -4.31
C GLY A 18 -9.07 11.75 -5.22
N ARG A 19 -9.53 12.16 -6.42
CA ARG A 19 -10.43 11.37 -7.27
C ARG A 19 -9.88 10.01 -7.71
N ASP A 20 -8.57 9.91 -7.96
CA ASP A 20 -7.94 8.70 -8.50
C ASP A 20 -7.57 7.68 -7.42
N LYS A 21 -7.82 8.02 -6.14
CA LYS A 21 -7.50 7.14 -5.01
C LYS A 21 -8.62 6.16 -4.72
N ASN A 22 -8.24 5.01 -4.15
CA ASN A 22 -9.19 4.06 -3.58
C ASN A 22 -10.05 4.71 -2.48
N ASP A 23 -9.47 5.64 -1.72
CA ASP A 23 -10.14 6.35 -0.64
C ASP A 23 -10.96 7.57 -1.12
N ALA A 24 -11.15 7.75 -2.44
CA ALA A 24 -11.87 8.90 -3.00
C ALA A 24 -13.27 9.11 -2.39
N GLY A 25 -14.00 8.01 -2.14
CA GLY A 25 -15.32 8.06 -1.50
C GLY A 25 -15.27 8.58 -0.07
N LEU A 26 -14.22 8.24 0.68
CA LEU A 26 -14.06 8.72 2.05
C LEU A 26 -13.55 10.16 2.10
N ILE A 27 -12.64 10.56 1.20
CA ILE A 27 -12.23 11.96 1.03
C ILE A 27 -13.45 12.84 0.71
N PHE A 28 -14.35 12.36 -0.17
CA PHE A 28 -15.60 13.03 -0.48
C PHE A 28 -16.54 13.12 0.74
N ALA A 29 -16.71 12.04 1.50
CA ALA A 29 -17.53 12.05 2.70
C ALA A 29 -17.01 13.04 3.76
N VAL A 30 -15.69 13.05 4.01
CA VAL A 30 -15.06 14.01 4.94
C VAL A 30 -15.26 15.44 4.43
N ASN A 31 -15.09 15.69 3.13
CA ASN A 31 -15.31 17.02 2.57
C ASN A 31 -16.80 17.45 2.59
N LEU A 32 -17.74 16.51 2.52
CA LEU A 32 -19.18 16.81 2.59
C LEU A 32 -19.66 17.09 4.02
N PHE A 33 -19.28 16.24 4.97
CA PHE A 33 -19.76 16.33 6.36
C PHE A 33 -18.92 17.27 7.23
N LEU A 34 -17.61 17.36 6.98
CA LEU A 34 -16.69 18.18 7.77
C LEU A 34 -16.02 19.31 6.97
N GLY A 35 -16.23 19.43 5.66
CA GLY A 35 -15.62 20.51 4.87
C GLY A 35 -16.09 21.92 5.25
N TRP A 36 -17.29 22.05 5.85
CA TRP A 36 -17.76 23.29 6.49
C TRP A 36 -16.88 23.75 7.68
N THR A 37 -16.05 22.87 8.22
CA THR A 37 -15.04 23.19 9.21
C THR A 37 -13.69 23.32 8.51
N VAL A 38 -12.95 24.40 8.81
CA VAL A 38 -11.60 24.61 8.27
C VAL A 38 -10.71 23.39 8.53
N VAL A 39 -10.88 22.75 9.70
CA VAL A 39 -10.15 21.54 10.09
C VAL A 39 -10.48 20.36 9.18
N GLY A 40 -11.76 20.08 8.93
CA GLY A 40 -12.17 18.97 8.06
C GLY A 40 -11.72 19.15 6.61
N TRP A 41 -11.72 20.40 6.11
CA TRP A 41 -11.17 20.71 4.79
C TRP A 41 -9.66 20.45 4.72
N ILE A 42 -8.89 20.86 5.74
CA ILE A 42 -7.43 20.61 5.81
C ILE A 42 -7.15 19.10 5.88
N VAL A 43 -7.90 18.35 6.69
CA VAL A 43 -7.73 16.89 6.79
C VAL A 43 -8.02 16.22 5.45
N ALA A 44 -9.11 16.59 4.78
CA ALA A 44 -9.42 16.08 3.45
C ALA A 44 -8.33 16.41 2.42
N PHE A 45 -7.75 17.61 2.50
CA PHE A 45 -6.66 18.05 1.61
C PHE A 45 -5.37 17.25 1.85
N ILE A 46 -4.94 17.11 3.11
CA ILE A 46 -3.76 16.30 3.46
C ILE A 46 -3.97 14.87 2.99
N TRP A 47 -5.16 14.32 3.16
CA TRP A 47 -5.46 12.95 2.73
C TRP A 47 -5.50 12.80 1.21
N ALA A 48 -6.02 13.80 0.50
CA ALA A 48 -5.93 13.90 -0.96
C ALA A 48 -4.49 13.99 -1.45
N CYS A 49 -3.54 14.54 -0.67
CA CYS A 49 -2.11 14.57 -0.99
C CYS A 49 -1.33 13.33 -0.52
N ALA A 50 -1.80 12.61 0.50
CA ALA A 50 -1.07 11.47 1.10
C ALA A 50 -0.85 10.33 0.09
N ALA A 51 0.30 9.67 0.08
CA ALA A 51 0.50 8.55 -0.85
C ALA A 51 -0.41 7.37 -0.49
N ASP A 52 -0.93 6.67 -1.50
CA ASP A 52 -1.63 5.41 -1.28
C ASP A 52 -0.68 4.43 -0.59
N SER A 53 -1.01 4.08 0.65
CA SER A 53 -0.32 3.02 1.37
C SER A 53 -0.84 1.70 0.82
N ARG A 54 -0.35 1.32 -0.37
CA ARG A 54 -0.57 -0.02 -0.91
C ARG A 54 0.18 -0.96 0.03
N PRO A 55 -0.50 -1.80 0.84
CA PRO A 55 0.22 -2.82 1.59
C PRO A 55 0.93 -3.68 0.55
N ILE A 56 2.26 -3.71 0.60
CA ILE A 56 3.05 -4.60 -0.25
C ILE A 56 2.52 -6.00 0.04
N PRO A 57 1.98 -6.74 -0.95
CA PRO A 57 1.51 -8.09 -0.71
C PRO A 57 2.72 -8.94 -0.33
N VAL A 58 2.98 -9.05 0.98
CA VAL A 58 4.00 -9.91 1.54
C VAL A 58 3.50 -11.33 1.38
N ARG A 59 3.89 -11.95 0.27
CA ARG A 59 3.63 -13.36 0.03
C ARG A 59 4.46 -14.15 1.04
N MET A 60 3.84 -14.53 2.16
CA MET A 60 4.44 -15.47 3.08
C MET A 60 4.62 -16.79 2.33
N VAL A 61 5.86 -17.10 1.97
CA VAL A 61 6.22 -18.43 1.51
C VAL A 61 6.41 -19.25 2.77
N PRO A 62 5.63 -20.33 3.00
CA PRO A 62 5.90 -21.20 4.12
C PRO A 62 7.34 -21.71 3.96
N VAL A 63 8.19 -21.42 4.94
CA VAL A 63 9.49 -22.11 5.08
C VAL A 63 9.17 -23.53 5.56
N ALA A 64 8.60 -24.31 4.65
CA ALA A 64 8.40 -25.72 4.87
C ALA A 64 9.80 -26.33 4.91
N THR A 65 10.16 -26.79 6.10
CA THR A 65 11.31 -27.64 6.43
C THR A 65 12.65 -26.94 6.63
N SER A 66 13.40 -27.48 7.60
CA SER A 66 14.81 -27.28 7.92
C SER A 66 15.73 -27.67 6.75
N GLY A 67 15.47 -27.15 5.57
CA GLY A 67 16.31 -27.32 4.39
C GLY A 67 17.66 -26.67 4.62
N ARG A 68 18.72 -27.35 4.18
CA ARG A 68 20.08 -26.82 4.17
C ARG A 68 20.43 -26.41 2.75
N PHE A 69 21.20 -25.35 2.61
CA PHE A 69 21.80 -24.99 1.33
C PHE A 69 22.95 -25.95 1.02
N CYS A 70 23.01 -26.46 -0.21
CA CYS A 70 24.12 -27.29 -0.65
C CYS A 70 25.41 -26.45 -0.77
N CYS A 71 26.51 -26.89 -0.15
CA CYS A 71 27.79 -26.18 -0.16
C CYS A 71 28.47 -26.10 -1.55
N GLN A 72 28.02 -26.90 -2.52
CA GLN A 72 28.61 -26.93 -3.86
C GLN A 72 27.81 -26.11 -4.88
N CYS A 73 26.49 -26.30 -4.95
CA CYS A 73 25.64 -25.66 -5.97
C CYS A 73 24.71 -24.57 -5.42
N GLY A 74 24.60 -24.42 -4.09
CA GLY A 74 23.77 -23.38 -3.47
C GLY A 74 22.26 -23.59 -3.55
N THR A 75 21.78 -24.71 -4.10
CA THR A 75 20.34 -25.02 -4.11
C THR A 75 19.87 -25.44 -2.71
N LEU A 76 18.63 -25.07 -2.37
CA LEU A 76 17.98 -25.51 -1.13
C LEU A 76 17.53 -26.97 -1.30
N SER A 77 18.02 -27.86 -0.45
CA SER A 77 17.51 -29.23 -0.40
C SER A 77 16.35 -29.34 0.58
N ALA A 78 15.39 -30.22 0.26
CA ALA A 78 14.27 -30.54 1.14
C ALA A 78 14.79 -31.04 2.50
N GLY A 79 14.19 -30.58 3.60
CA GLY A 79 14.58 -31.03 4.93
C GLY A 79 14.43 -32.55 5.07
N GLY A 80 15.49 -33.21 5.53
CA GLY A 80 15.56 -34.68 5.67
C GLY A 80 16.11 -35.43 4.45
N GLY A 81 16.45 -34.75 3.35
CA GLY A 81 17.19 -35.37 2.25
C GLY A 81 18.64 -35.67 2.63
N HIS A 82 19.13 -36.87 2.33
CA HIS A 82 20.56 -37.20 2.48
C HIS A 82 21.40 -36.71 1.29
N PHE A 83 20.77 -36.39 0.16
CA PHE A 83 21.43 -35.99 -1.09
C PHE A 83 20.74 -34.78 -1.74
N CYS A 84 21.52 -33.93 -2.40
CA CYS A 84 21.07 -32.78 -3.16
C CYS A 84 20.41 -33.22 -4.48
N SER A 85 19.20 -32.76 -4.75
CA SER A 85 18.44 -33.09 -5.97
C SER A 85 19.04 -32.50 -7.27
N ALA A 86 19.86 -31.45 -7.17
CA ALA A 86 20.44 -30.80 -8.34
C ALA A 86 21.82 -31.37 -8.72
N CYS A 87 22.66 -31.68 -7.74
CA CYS A 87 24.05 -32.10 -7.98
C CYS A 87 24.39 -33.51 -7.46
N GLY A 88 23.48 -34.18 -6.74
CA GLY A 88 23.66 -35.54 -6.24
C GLY A 88 24.61 -35.70 -5.03
N ARG A 89 25.18 -34.60 -4.51
CA ARG A 89 26.08 -34.62 -3.35
C ARG A 89 25.33 -34.82 -2.03
N ALA A 90 25.96 -35.48 -1.06
CA ALA A 90 25.43 -35.60 0.30
C ALA A 90 25.38 -34.25 1.04
N ILE A 91 24.31 -33.99 1.79
CA ILE A 91 24.02 -32.69 2.45
C ILE A 91 23.78 -32.81 3.95
#